data_AF-A0A7X7ETZ6-F1
#
_entry.id   AF-A0A7X7ETZ6-F1
#
_cell.length_a   1.000
_cell.length_b   1.000
_cell.length_c   1.000
_cell.angle_alpha   90.00
_cell.angle_beta   90.00
_cell.angle_gamma   90.00
#
_symmetry.space_group_name_H-M   'P 1'
#
loop_
_entity.id
_entity.type
_entity.pdbx_description
1 polymer ?
#
loop_
_entity_poly.entity_id
_entity_poly.type
_entity_poly.pdbx_seq_one_letter_code
_entity_poly.pdbx_strand_id
1 'polypeptide(L)'
;MTATHDFIATIQSLKAGDLGRLRKLANRPLDETVDGFDLFAGLWWPLRQKNQFAPRREVAWLIAKLYGFCPVEQQEGTTLARQLGTLPKDENCQKYQRRFDRLLQLPLNQLEEPLQQILRILARYERPLDWIRLTDDLSRWENQEIRLRWAKEYLGQNS
;
A
#
# COMPACT_ATOMS: atom_id res chain seq x y z
N MET A 1 -19.70 -0.88 -5.66
CA MET A 1 -18.32 -1.16 -5.22
C MET A 1 -17.37 -0.72 -6.33
N THR A 2 -16.23 -0.13 -5.98
CA THR A 2 -15.23 0.32 -6.96
C THR A 2 -14.31 -0.84 -7.36
N ALA A 3 -13.62 -0.73 -8.50
CA ALA A 3 -12.68 -1.76 -8.92
C ALA A 3 -11.54 -1.98 -7.91
N THR A 4 -11.13 -0.92 -7.22
CA THR A 4 -10.15 -0.98 -6.13
C THR A 4 -10.68 -1.78 -4.95
N HIS A 5 -11.95 -1.59 -4.57
CA HIS A 5 -12.57 -2.37 -3.49
C HIS A 5 -12.57 -3.87 -3.82
N ASP A 6 -12.96 -4.25 -5.05
CA ASP A 6 -12.98 -5.66 -5.46
C ASP A 6 -11.56 -6.26 -5.46
N PHE A 7 -10.55 -5.47 -5.82
CA PHE A 7 -9.15 -5.86 -5.76
C PHE A 7 -8.65 -6.10 -4.33
N ILE A 8 -8.95 -5.19 -3.40
CA ILE A 8 -8.59 -5.35 -1.99
C ILE A 8 -9.32 -6.57 -1.39
N ALA A 9 -10.62 -6.74 -1.66
CA ALA A 9 -11.36 -7.91 -1.20
C ALA A 9 -10.74 -9.23 -1.72
N THR A 10 -10.30 -9.26 -2.98
CA THR A 10 -9.60 -10.42 -3.57
C THR A 10 -8.31 -10.71 -2.80
N ILE A 11 -7.46 -9.72 -2.56
CA ILE A 11 -6.21 -9.88 -1.81
C ILE A 11 -6.45 -10.34 -0.37
N GLN A 12 -7.48 -9.80 0.30
CA GLN A 12 -7.82 -10.18 1.68
C GLN A 12 -8.28 -11.63 1.80
N SER A 13 -8.85 -12.20 0.73
CA SER A 13 -9.27 -13.60 0.68
C SER A 13 -8.13 -14.60 0.40
N LEU A 14 -6.90 -14.13 0.23
CA LEU A 14 -5.76 -14.99 -0.07
C LEU A 14 -5.41 -15.91 1.09
N LYS A 15 -5.03 -17.14 0.75
CA LYS A 15 -4.56 -18.13 1.70
C LYS A 15 -3.14 -17.79 2.16
N ALA A 16 -2.76 -18.25 3.35
CA ALA A 16 -1.43 -18.04 3.91
C ALA A 16 -0.29 -18.47 2.96
N GLY A 17 -0.51 -19.52 2.15
CA GLY A 17 0.45 -19.96 1.13
C GLY A 17 0.72 -18.90 0.06
N ASP A 18 -0.33 -18.27 -0.46
CA ASP A 18 -0.21 -17.23 -1.50
C ASP A 18 0.37 -15.93 -0.93
N LEU A 19 -0.01 -15.56 0.29
CA LEU A 19 0.62 -14.44 1.01
C LEU A 19 2.13 -14.70 1.24
N GLY A 20 2.50 -15.93 1.57
CA GLY A 20 3.90 -16.35 1.70
C GLY A 20 4.67 -16.25 0.38
N ARG A 21 4.05 -16.57 -0.75
CA ARG A 21 4.62 -16.40 -2.09
C ARG A 21 4.82 -14.92 -2.42
N LEU A 22 3.79 -14.07 -2.21
CA LEU A 22 3.88 -12.63 -2.41
C LEU A 22 5.02 -12.01 -1.58
N ARG A 23 5.19 -12.46 -0.33
CA ARG A 23 6.28 -11.99 0.53
C ARG A 23 7.67 -12.33 -0.01
N LYS A 24 7.85 -13.50 -0.64
CA LYS A 24 9.12 -13.88 -1.29
C LYS A 24 9.45 -13.04 -2.52
N LEU A 25 8.44 -12.40 -3.10
CA LEU A 25 8.55 -11.53 -4.28
C LEU A 25 8.73 -10.05 -3.90
N ALA A 26 8.91 -9.75 -2.61
CA ALA A 26 9.23 -8.41 -2.14
C ALA A 26 10.45 -7.83 -2.87
N ASN A 27 10.36 -6.56 -3.26
CA ASN A 27 11.35 -5.79 -4.01
C ASN A 27 11.70 -6.35 -5.41
N ARG A 28 10.92 -7.32 -5.92
CA ARG A 28 11.05 -7.85 -7.27
C ARG A 28 10.04 -7.18 -8.21
N PRO A 29 10.44 -6.75 -9.41
CA PRO A 29 9.50 -6.30 -10.43
C PRO A 29 8.64 -7.48 -10.91
N LEU A 30 7.51 -7.17 -11.55
CA LEU A 30 6.50 -8.16 -11.93
C LEU A 30 7.01 -9.16 -12.98
N ASP A 31 7.94 -8.74 -13.81
CA ASP A 31 8.53 -9.49 -14.92
C ASP A 31 9.78 -10.29 -14.53
N GLU A 32 10.21 -10.28 -13.25
CA GLU A 32 11.40 -11.00 -12.82
C GLU A 32 11.21 -12.52 -12.83
N THR A 33 10.02 -13.02 -12.48
CA THR A 33 9.75 -14.46 -12.38
C THR A 33 8.40 -14.83 -13.01
N VAL A 34 8.38 -15.97 -13.71
CA VAL A 34 7.15 -16.52 -14.31
C VAL A 34 6.11 -16.82 -13.22
N ASP A 35 6.53 -17.48 -12.12
CA ASP A 35 5.64 -17.78 -11.00
C ASP A 35 5.01 -16.52 -10.37
N GLY A 36 5.79 -15.42 -10.29
CA GLY A 36 5.29 -14.16 -9.75
C GLY A 36 4.29 -13.50 -10.69
N PHE A 37 4.59 -13.55 -11.99
CA PHE A 37 3.67 -13.09 -13.03
C PHE A 37 2.36 -13.88 -13.02
N ASP A 38 2.41 -15.22 -12.99
CA ASP A 38 1.23 -16.09 -13.01
C ASP A 38 0.36 -15.87 -11.77
N LEU A 39 0.99 -15.79 -10.60
CA LEU A 39 0.30 -15.46 -9.35
C LEU A 39 -0.43 -14.11 -9.48
N PHE A 40 0.27 -13.07 -9.92
CA PHE A 40 -0.32 -11.75 -10.07
C PHE A 40 -1.42 -11.71 -11.14
N ALA A 41 -1.21 -12.35 -12.29
CA ALA A 41 -2.17 -12.40 -13.38
C ALA A 41 -3.48 -13.07 -12.92
N GLY A 42 -3.40 -14.14 -12.14
CA GLY A 42 -4.56 -14.79 -11.54
C GLY A 42 -5.37 -13.87 -10.61
N LEU A 43 -4.69 -12.96 -9.88
CA LEU A 43 -5.34 -12.00 -8.99
C LEU A 43 -5.96 -10.81 -9.75
N TRP A 44 -5.23 -10.27 -10.72
CA TRP A 44 -5.53 -8.97 -11.31
C TRP A 44 -6.34 -9.06 -12.61
N TRP A 45 -6.05 -10.04 -13.46
CA TRP A 45 -6.66 -10.13 -14.79
C TRP A 45 -8.19 -10.30 -14.76
N PRO A 46 -8.78 -11.17 -13.90
CA PRO A 46 -10.23 -11.31 -13.83
C PRO A 46 -10.94 -10.01 -13.43
N LEU A 47 -10.31 -9.20 -12.58
CA LEU A 47 -10.84 -7.90 -12.17
C LEU A 47 -10.76 -6.88 -13.31
N ARG A 48 -9.63 -6.86 -14.02
CA ARG A 48 -9.41 -5.96 -15.17
C ARG A 48 -10.39 -6.25 -16.31
N GLN A 49 -10.70 -7.52 -16.57
CA GLN A 49 -11.68 -7.91 -17.58
C GLN A 49 -13.09 -7.42 -17.25
N LYS A 50 -13.48 -7.46 -15.97
CA LYS A 50 -14.79 -6.98 -15.51
C LYS A 50 -14.86 -5.46 -15.46
N ASN A 51 -13.75 -4.80 -15.10
CA ASN A 51 -13.72 -3.36 -14.90
C ASN A 51 -12.40 -2.74 -15.37
N GLN A 52 -12.46 -1.93 -16.42
CA GLN A 52 -11.31 -1.19 -16.95
C GLN A 52 -10.70 -0.17 -15.97
N PHE A 53 -11.39 0.15 -14.88
CA PHE A 53 -10.90 1.02 -13.82
C PHE A 53 -10.17 0.25 -12.70
N ALA A 54 -9.92 -1.06 -12.87
CA ALA A 54 -9.05 -1.81 -11.96
C ALA A 54 -7.69 -1.11 -11.81
N PRO A 55 -7.08 -1.14 -10.60
CA PRO A 55 -5.81 -0.47 -10.35
C PRO A 55 -4.76 -0.81 -11.40
N ARG A 56 -3.91 0.16 -11.72
CA ARG A 56 -2.83 -0.03 -12.69
C ARG A 56 -1.94 -1.19 -12.25
N ARG A 57 -1.41 -1.93 -13.22
CA ARG A 57 -0.62 -3.16 -13.01
C ARG A 57 0.48 -2.99 -11.94
N GLU A 58 1.28 -1.95 -12.05
CA GLU A 58 2.39 -1.67 -11.12
C GLU A 58 1.91 -1.40 -9.70
N VAL A 59 0.82 -0.66 -9.55
CA VAL A 59 0.23 -0.34 -8.24
C VAL A 59 -0.43 -1.56 -7.63
N ALA A 60 -1.18 -2.32 -8.42
CA ALA A 60 -1.75 -3.59 -8.00
C ALA A 60 -0.64 -4.53 -7.52
N TRP A 61 0.47 -4.63 -8.25
CA TRP A 61 1.59 -5.46 -7.86
C TRP A 61 2.24 -5.00 -6.55
N LEU A 62 2.47 -3.70 -6.41
CA LEU A 62 2.98 -3.11 -5.18
C LEU A 62 2.07 -3.41 -3.98
N ILE A 63 0.77 -3.17 -4.11
CA ILE A 63 -0.21 -3.40 -3.03
C ILE A 63 -0.29 -4.89 -2.65
N ALA A 64 -0.28 -5.80 -3.62
CA ALA A 64 -0.28 -7.23 -3.35
C ALA A 64 0.94 -7.65 -2.52
N LYS A 65 2.13 -7.17 -2.89
CA LYS A 65 3.37 -7.44 -2.14
C LYS A 65 3.35 -6.83 -0.74
N LEU A 66 2.89 -5.59 -0.60
CA LEU A 66 2.77 -4.91 0.70
C LEU A 66 1.81 -5.66 1.63
N TYR A 67 0.67 -6.12 1.12
CA TYR A 67 -0.28 -6.90 1.90
C TYR A 67 0.28 -8.28 2.29
N GLY A 68 0.91 -9.00 1.36
CA GLY A 68 1.60 -10.27 1.67
C GLY A 68 2.72 -10.11 2.69
N PHE A 69 3.41 -8.97 2.66
CA PHE A 69 4.42 -8.61 3.65
C PHE A 69 3.82 -8.33 5.03
N CYS A 70 2.78 -7.50 5.12
CA CYS A 70 2.17 -7.08 6.37
C CYS A 70 0.65 -6.88 6.21
N PRO A 71 -0.17 -7.92 6.45
CA PRO A 71 -1.62 -7.87 6.24
C PRO A 71 -2.31 -7.18 7.42
N VAL A 72 -2.12 -5.87 7.52
CA VAL A 72 -2.82 -5.01 8.49
C VAL A 72 -4.32 -4.98 8.18
N GLU A 73 -5.16 -4.88 9.22
CA GLU A 73 -6.62 -4.79 9.08
C GLU A 73 -7.04 -3.64 8.15
N GLN A 74 -7.98 -3.92 7.24
CA GLN A 74 -8.61 -2.91 6.41
C GLN A 74 -9.63 -2.13 7.22
N GLN A 75 -9.51 -0.81 7.25
CA GLN A 75 -10.56 0.06 7.80
C GLN A 75 -10.69 1.32 6.96
N GLU A 76 -11.92 1.67 6.56
CA GLU A 76 -12.15 2.89 5.78
C GLU A 76 -11.85 4.15 6.59
N GLY A 77 -11.23 5.14 5.95
CA GLY A 77 -10.93 6.45 6.56
C GLY A 77 -9.67 6.48 7.42
N THR A 78 -9.00 5.35 7.65
CA THR A 78 -7.72 5.24 8.35
C THR A 78 -6.54 5.32 7.38
N THR A 79 -6.35 6.48 6.73
CA THR A 79 -5.28 6.69 5.75
C THR A 79 -3.90 6.50 6.37
N LEU A 80 -2.92 6.05 5.56
CA LEU A 80 -1.55 5.80 6.01
C LEU A 80 -0.92 7.04 6.67
N ALA A 81 -1.06 8.20 6.04
CA ALA A 81 -0.51 9.46 6.53
C ALA A 81 -1.12 9.88 7.87
N ARG A 82 -2.46 9.81 8.00
CA ARG A 82 -3.17 10.13 9.24
C ARG A 82 -2.77 9.17 10.36
N GLN A 83 -2.76 7.87 10.10
CA GLN A 83 -2.39 6.86 11.11
C GLN A 83 -0.97 7.11 11.64
N LEU A 84 -0.01 7.37 10.74
CA LEU A 84 1.36 7.65 11.13
C LEU A 84 1.49 8.96 11.93
N GLY A 85 0.76 10.02 11.54
CA GLY A 85 0.77 11.31 12.23
C GLY A 85 0.13 11.29 13.62
N THR A 86 -0.78 10.35 13.87
CA THR A 86 -1.48 10.18 15.16
C THR A 86 -0.80 9.18 16.11
N LEU A 87 0.35 8.61 15.72
CA LEU A 87 1.10 7.74 16.61
C LEU A 87 1.62 8.49 17.85
N PRO A 88 1.76 7.81 19.00
CA PRO A 88 2.38 8.40 20.19
C PRO A 88 3.77 8.97 19.86
N LYS A 89 4.06 10.17 20.37
CA LYS A 89 5.38 10.80 20.23
C LYS A 89 6.38 10.15 21.18
N ASP A 90 6.94 9.02 20.75
CA ASP A 90 8.03 8.33 21.44
C ASP A 90 9.41 8.84 20.99
N GLU A 91 10.48 8.23 21.51
CA GLU A 91 11.87 8.52 21.13
C GLU A 91 12.17 8.36 19.62
N ASN A 92 11.31 7.64 18.88
CA ASN A 92 11.49 7.36 17.46
C ASN A 92 10.62 8.25 16.57
N CYS A 93 9.77 9.13 17.13
CA CYS A 93 8.88 9.99 16.36
C CYS A 93 9.59 10.79 15.26
N GLN A 94 10.79 11.34 15.55
CA GLN A 94 11.59 12.06 14.57
C GLN A 94 12.10 11.15 13.44
N LYS A 95 12.42 9.89 13.74
CA LYS A 95 12.84 8.90 12.72
C LYS A 95 11.67 8.54 11.82
N TYR A 96 10.47 8.37 12.37
CA TYR A 96 9.25 8.09 11.61
C TYR A 96 8.91 9.26 10.69
N GLN A 97 8.99 10.49 11.19
CA GLN A 97 8.78 11.69 10.38
C GLN A 97 9.77 11.78 9.22
N ARG A 98 11.09 11.67 9.47
CA ARG A 98 12.10 11.71 8.40
C ARG A 98 11.88 10.63 7.34
N ARG A 99 11.43 9.43 7.76
CA ARG A 99 11.10 8.34 6.84
C ARG A 99 9.88 8.69 5.98
N PHE A 100 8.85 9.27 6.58
CA PHE A 100 7.67 9.75 5.86
C PHE A 100 8.01 10.87 4.88
N ASP A 101 8.77 11.88 5.31
CA ASP A 101 9.21 12.99 4.46
C ASP A 101 10.02 12.51 3.26
N ARG A 102 10.91 11.52 3.48
CA ARG A 102 11.66 10.87 2.40
C ARG A 102 10.72 10.13 1.45
N LEU A 103 9.75 9.38 1.97
CA LEU A 103 8.78 8.64 1.17
C LEU A 103 8.05 9.55 0.19
N LEU A 104 7.61 10.73 0.62
CA LEU A 104 6.92 11.71 -0.24
C LEU A 104 7.75 12.18 -1.44
N GLN A 105 9.07 12.03 -1.40
CA GLN A 105 9.97 12.46 -2.48
C GLN A 105 10.28 11.36 -3.49
N LEU A 106 9.93 10.11 -3.18
CA LEU A 106 10.30 8.96 -4.01
C LEU A 106 9.29 8.73 -5.14
N PRO A 107 9.74 8.28 -6.32
CA PRO A 107 8.86 7.80 -7.38
C PRO A 107 8.19 6.47 -6.99
N LEU A 108 7.07 6.14 -7.63
CA LEU A 108 6.28 4.93 -7.32
C LEU A 108 7.12 3.63 -7.23
N ASN A 109 8.06 3.45 -8.15
CA ASN A 109 8.92 2.25 -8.24
C ASN A 109 9.94 2.13 -7.10
N GLN A 110 10.12 3.16 -6.26
CA GLN A 110 11.01 3.15 -5.10
C GLN A 110 10.25 3.16 -3.77
N LEU A 111 8.92 3.08 -3.79
CA LEU A 111 8.10 3.17 -2.58
C LEU A 111 8.01 1.89 -1.77
N GLU A 112 8.31 0.73 -2.35
CA GLU A 112 8.04 -0.56 -1.71
C GLU A 112 8.71 -0.70 -0.35
N GLU A 113 10.04 -0.56 -0.28
CA GLU A 113 10.77 -0.70 0.98
C GLU A 113 10.37 0.39 2.02
N PRO A 114 10.29 1.69 1.68
CA PRO A 114 9.77 2.71 2.59
C PRO A 114 8.36 2.40 3.13
N LEU A 115 7.45 1.93 2.27
CA LEU A 115 6.09 1.57 2.67
C LEU A 115 6.09 0.35 3.59
N GLN A 116 6.88 -0.69 3.30
CA GLN A 116 7.05 -1.83 4.20
C GLN A 116 7.51 -1.39 5.59
N GLN A 117 8.48 -0.47 5.65
CA GLN A 117 8.98 0.07 6.90
C GLN A 117 7.89 0.82 7.69
N ILE A 118 7.03 1.58 7.01
CA ILE A 118 5.88 2.26 7.64
C ILE A 118 4.82 1.25 8.10
N LEU A 119 4.49 0.26 7.28
CA LEU A 119 3.52 -0.78 7.64
C LEU A 119 3.95 -1.56 8.88
N ARG A 120 5.25 -1.86 9.05
CA ARG A 120 5.76 -2.46 10.29
C ARG A 120 5.54 -1.57 11.51
N ILE A 121 5.67 -0.26 11.34
CA ILE A 121 5.38 0.69 12.42
C ILE A 121 3.89 0.64 12.75
N LEU A 122 3.01 0.74 11.76
CA LEU A 122 1.55 0.66 11.99
C LEU A 122 1.15 -0.65 12.66
N ALA A 123 1.68 -1.79 12.19
CA ALA A 123 1.41 -3.10 12.77
C ALA A 123 1.90 -3.21 14.22
N ARG A 124 3.06 -2.62 14.57
CA ARG A 124 3.57 -2.58 15.94
C ARG A 124 2.62 -1.87 16.90
N TYR A 125 1.90 -0.85 16.43
CA TYR A 125 0.89 -0.12 17.19
C TYR A 125 -0.54 -0.64 16.94
N GLU A 126 -0.69 -1.79 16.28
CA GLU A 126 -1.98 -2.40 15.95
C GLU A 126 -2.93 -1.41 15.24
N ARG A 127 -2.37 -0.53 14.40
CA ARG A 127 -3.14 0.48 13.66
C ARG A 127 -3.70 -0.12 12.39
N PRO A 128 -5.02 -0.02 12.14
CA PRO A 128 -5.62 -0.43 10.88
C PRO A 128 -5.29 0.56 9.76
N LEU A 129 -5.48 0.14 8.51
CA LEU A 129 -5.12 0.91 7.33
C LEU A 129 -6.23 0.86 6.28
N ASP A 130 -6.49 2.00 5.65
CA ASP A 130 -7.34 2.05 4.46
C ASP A 130 -6.53 1.68 3.20
N TRP A 131 -6.44 0.37 2.91
CA TRP A 131 -5.82 -0.19 1.71
C TRP A 131 -6.49 0.25 0.42
N ILE A 132 -7.80 0.49 0.44
CA ILE A 132 -8.53 1.00 -0.73
C ILE A 132 -8.02 2.40 -1.05
N ARG A 133 -8.02 3.30 -0.04
CA ARG A 133 -7.50 4.65 -0.22
C ARG A 133 -6.02 4.66 -0.57
N LEU A 134 -5.21 3.81 0.06
CA LEU A 134 -3.79 3.68 -0.30
C LEU A 134 -3.61 3.29 -1.77
N THR A 135 -4.40 2.35 -2.28
CA THR A 135 -4.31 1.90 -3.68
C THR A 135 -4.71 3.02 -4.66
N ASP A 136 -5.77 3.76 -4.35
CA ASP A 136 -6.22 4.89 -5.16
C ASP A 136 -5.19 6.03 -5.17
N ASP A 137 -4.55 6.27 -4.02
CA ASP A 137 -3.52 7.29 -3.86
C ASP A 137 -2.26 6.94 -4.64
N LEU A 138 -1.79 5.70 -4.51
CA LEU A 138 -0.61 5.23 -5.25
C LEU A 138 -0.86 5.18 -6.76
N SER A 139 -2.11 4.96 -7.20
CA SER A 139 -2.51 5.07 -8.61
C SER A 139 -2.34 6.47 -9.19
N ARG A 140 -2.27 7.48 -8.33
CA ARG A 140 -2.07 8.89 -8.69
C ARG A 140 -0.78 9.47 -8.08
N TRP A 141 0.15 8.63 -7.64
CA TRP A 141 1.30 9.06 -6.82
C TRP A 141 2.13 10.18 -7.44
N GLU A 142 2.33 10.13 -8.76
CA GLU A 142 3.10 11.13 -9.50
C GLU A 142 2.43 12.52 -9.48
N ASN A 143 1.11 12.59 -9.25
CA ASN A 143 0.42 13.86 -8.98
C ASN A 143 0.83 14.39 -7.60
N GLN A 144 1.50 15.54 -7.60
CA GLN A 144 1.97 16.23 -6.39
C GLN A 144 0.85 16.55 -5.37
N GLU A 145 -0.41 16.71 -5.81
CA GLU A 145 -1.55 16.91 -4.92
C GLU A 145 -1.73 15.77 -3.93
N ILE A 146 -1.45 14.53 -4.34
CA ILE A 146 -1.53 13.35 -3.44
C ILE A 146 -0.51 13.49 -2.31
N ARG A 147 0.73 13.86 -2.66
CA ARG A 147 1.83 14.03 -1.71
C ARG A 147 1.57 15.19 -0.75
N LEU A 148 1.04 16.31 -1.26
CA LEU A 148 0.63 17.44 -0.43
C LEU A 148 -0.52 17.07 0.51
N ARG A 149 -1.51 16.31 0.04
CA ARG A 149 -2.61 15.84 0.88
C ARG A 149 -2.10 14.91 1.99
N TRP A 150 -1.21 13.97 1.65
CA TRP A 150 -0.56 13.10 2.64
C TRP A 150 0.21 13.92 3.70
N ALA A 151 0.95 14.95 3.30
CA ALA A 151 1.63 15.84 4.25
C ALA A 151 0.64 16.54 5.20
N LYS A 152 -0.48 17.07 4.68
CA LYS A 152 -1.52 17.71 5.50
C LYS A 152 -2.20 16.72 6.46
N GLU A 153 -2.56 15.54 5.96
CA GLU A 153 -3.16 14.47 6.77
C GLU A 153 -2.23 14.04 7.92
N TYR A 154 -0.93 13.94 7.65
CA TYR A 154 0.08 13.62 8.67
C TYR A 154 0.17 14.71 9.75
N LEU A 155 0.06 15.98 9.39
CA LEU A 155 0.07 17.11 10.33
C LEU A 155 -1.26 17.29 11.08
N GLY A 156 -2.28 16.48 10.79
CA GLY A 156 -3.62 16.65 11.36
C GLY A 156 -4.38 17.87 10.82
N GLN A 157 -3.91 18.44 9.71
CA GLN A 157 -4.58 19.55 9.02
C GLN A 157 -5.65 18.96 8.10
N ASN A 158 -6.87 18.80 8.60
CA ASN A 158 -8.00 18.45 7.74
C ASN A 158 -8.27 19.60 6.75
N SER A 159 -8.35 19.28 5.46
CA SER A 159 -9.01 20.11 4.46
C SER A 159 -10.50 19.79 4.44
#